data_AF-A0A9D5U063-F1
#
_entry.id   AF-A0A9D5U063-F1
#
_cell.length_a   1.000
_cell.length_b   1.000
_cell.length_c   1.000
_cell.angle_alpha   90.00
_cell.angle_beta   90.00
_cell.angle_gamma   90.00
#
_symmetry.space_group_name_H-M   'P 1'
#
loop_
_entity.id
_entity.type
_entity.pdbx_description
1 polymer ?
#
loop_
_entity_poly.entity_id
_entity_poly.type
_entity_poly.pdbx_seq_one_letter_code
_entity_poly.pdbx_strand_id
1 'polypeptide(L)'
;MRNGDLSVAKWRTPFPMPYRLGLIGTDDIAGTREWEIIHESFQVWQSCPDLSVSFAYAGTTDATDVAYDGQNSVIFVDNLGEGYLAATTVTALVRVINGSTVLEIVDADLRINDSASVQFLDGPSESWNRVSLKGVVVHEIGHMLGLHHTMAREATMWWLTRVGQETLDTDDIAGMAALYPAPAQPVQTATIEGTVRIRRQDDTVEPYFGGNVLAVNCHTGKAVAADISRTWQDPGRHGRYRIQGLPPGVYAVYCEKTRSQFLSGGPLLQPGGEVSTYYASIPFPLFSPRCLGDGTSDPRAGQVVTLSAGQTLLNADIEIVEGATDVFDLPPGNDTPQYAVEIGDGSAVASFIKNSVDVDYFTFNIDRPCMVYLTVECAQSRFTDDVWEAVEEPDLYMTLYADDGETVLAQSDDHWFSDPYLYFRVRRPGRFYLKLADKSGNNVFDVDYLLCLSTTGGGPSGVPLEEWQHYD
;
A
#
# COMPACT_ATOMS: atom_id res chain seq x y z
N MET A 1 10.34 -4.24 5.33
CA MET A 1 10.40 -5.71 5.18
C MET A 1 9.31 -6.32 6.04
N ARG A 2 8.28 -6.94 5.44
CA ARG A 2 7.11 -7.49 6.16
C ARG A 2 6.96 -9.02 6.01
N ASN A 3 7.56 -9.61 4.98
CA ASN A 3 7.25 -10.98 4.56
C ASN A 3 8.34 -12.01 4.93
N GLY A 4 8.30 -12.46 6.19
CA GLY A 4 8.90 -13.74 6.62
C GLY A 4 10.42 -13.83 6.62
N ASP A 5 11.13 -12.72 6.83
CA ASP A 5 12.59 -12.72 6.84
C ASP A 5 13.19 -12.94 8.23
N LEU A 6 14.43 -13.46 8.26
CA LEU A 6 15.22 -13.65 9.49
C LEU A 6 15.58 -12.31 10.19
N SER A 7 15.24 -11.18 9.57
CA SER A 7 15.54 -9.81 9.96
C SER A 7 14.33 -9.01 10.49
N VAL A 8 13.12 -9.59 10.55
CA VAL A 8 11.95 -8.89 11.10
C VAL A 8 11.81 -9.22 12.58
N ALA A 9 11.77 -8.18 13.43
CA ALA A 9 11.57 -8.33 14.85
C ALA A 9 10.12 -8.75 15.14
N LYS A 10 9.94 -9.79 15.97
CA LYS A 10 8.61 -10.21 16.42
C LYS A 10 8.61 -10.74 17.85
N TRP A 11 7.46 -10.70 18.49
CA TRP A 11 7.21 -11.36 19.77
C TRP A 11 7.25 -12.89 19.61
N ARG A 12 7.80 -13.63 20.59
CA ARG A 12 7.93 -15.11 20.50
C ARG A 12 7.06 -15.92 21.46
N THR A 13 6.57 -15.36 22.58
CA THR A 13 5.69 -16.09 23.52
C THR A 13 5.07 -15.19 24.60
N PRO A 14 3.90 -15.60 25.15
CA PRO A 14 2.67 -15.84 24.42
C PRO A 14 1.74 -14.66 24.66
N PHE A 15 1.07 -14.23 23.60
CA PHE A 15 -0.09 -13.39 23.78
C PHE A 15 -1.06 -14.00 24.83
N PRO A 16 -1.76 -13.19 25.63
CA PRO A 16 -1.96 -11.76 25.41
C PRO A 16 -0.74 -10.91 25.79
N MET A 17 -0.36 -9.99 24.90
CA MET A 17 0.67 -8.99 25.16
C MET A 17 0.11 -8.00 26.20
N PRO A 18 0.75 -7.85 27.37
CA PRO A 18 0.30 -6.87 28.34
C PRO A 18 0.57 -5.46 27.81
N TYR A 19 -0.38 -4.54 27.99
CA TYR A 19 -0.17 -3.12 27.74
C TYR A 19 -0.67 -2.29 28.93
N ARG A 20 -0.05 -1.13 29.14
CA ARG A 20 -0.42 -0.17 30.17
C ARG A 20 -0.75 1.18 29.56
N LEU A 21 -1.62 1.91 30.23
CA LEU A 21 -1.99 3.28 29.84
C LEU A 21 -1.33 4.29 30.77
N GLY A 22 -0.82 5.39 30.22
CA GLY A 22 -0.33 6.52 31.01
C GLY A 22 -1.42 7.09 31.92
N LEU A 23 -1.01 7.84 32.94
CA LEU A 23 -1.94 8.55 33.83
C LEU A 23 -2.50 9.84 33.22
N ILE A 24 -1.84 10.37 32.19
CA ILE A 24 -2.15 11.63 31.54
C ILE A 24 -2.66 11.32 30.13
N GLY A 25 -3.88 11.79 29.84
CA GLY A 25 -4.52 11.71 28.53
C GLY A 25 -4.43 13.03 27.78
N THR A 26 -5.19 13.15 26.69
CA THR A 26 -5.36 14.41 25.92
C THR A 26 -6.62 15.16 26.33
N ASP A 27 -6.61 16.50 26.23
CA ASP A 27 -7.80 17.33 26.43
C ASP A 27 -8.61 17.57 25.15
N ASP A 28 -8.15 17.06 24.01
CA ASP A 28 -8.82 17.16 22.72
C ASP A 28 -10.15 16.37 22.66
N ILE A 29 -10.23 15.28 23.43
CA ILE A 29 -11.37 14.37 23.48
C ILE A 29 -12.00 14.46 24.87
N ALA A 30 -13.31 14.71 24.92
CA ALA A 30 -14.00 14.96 26.17
C ALA A 30 -14.10 13.71 27.06
N GLY A 31 -13.79 13.89 28.35
CA GLY A 31 -14.04 12.89 29.39
C GLY A 31 -12.92 11.87 29.52
N THR A 32 -13.21 10.61 29.25
CA THR A 32 -12.24 9.48 29.28
C THR A 32 -12.28 8.65 28.00
N ARG A 33 -12.85 9.22 26.94
CA ARG A 33 -13.15 8.53 25.68
C ARG A 33 -11.88 8.18 24.91
N GLU A 34 -10.82 8.97 25.06
CA GLU A 34 -9.48 8.69 24.53
C GLU A 34 -8.94 7.33 24.97
N TRP A 35 -9.20 6.92 26.23
CA TRP A 35 -8.77 5.62 26.74
C TRP A 35 -9.59 4.46 26.16
N GLU A 36 -10.90 4.68 25.96
CA GLU A 36 -11.76 3.71 25.28
C GLU A 36 -11.33 3.52 23.82
N ILE A 37 -11.00 4.61 23.11
CA ILE A 37 -10.48 4.56 21.75
C ILE A 37 -9.19 3.73 21.70
N ILE A 38 -8.25 3.93 22.63
CA ILE A 38 -7.02 3.13 22.68
C ILE A 38 -7.35 1.64 22.88
N HIS A 39 -8.30 1.30 23.75
CA HIS A 39 -8.76 -0.09 23.92
C HIS A 39 -9.38 -0.66 22.64
N GLU A 40 -10.21 0.11 21.95
CA GLU A 40 -10.79 -0.27 20.65
C GLU A 40 -9.70 -0.49 19.59
N SER A 41 -8.64 0.31 19.57
CA SER A 41 -7.53 0.15 18.62
C SER A 41 -6.78 -1.18 18.81
N PHE A 42 -6.60 -1.63 20.06
CA PHE A 42 -6.10 -2.99 20.31
C PHE A 42 -7.10 -4.05 19.83
N GLN A 43 -8.41 -3.82 19.98
CA GLN A 43 -9.45 -4.73 19.49
C GLN A 43 -9.40 -4.94 17.98
N VAL A 44 -9.05 -3.92 17.19
CA VAL A 44 -8.95 -4.01 15.72
C VAL A 44 -8.00 -5.15 15.31
N TRP A 45 -6.83 -5.24 15.93
CA TRP A 45 -5.84 -6.28 15.65
C TRP A 45 -6.26 -7.66 16.17
N GLN A 46 -6.74 -7.78 17.42
CA GLN A 46 -7.11 -9.08 18.00
C GLN A 46 -8.43 -9.67 17.50
N SER A 47 -9.29 -8.85 16.87
CA SER A 47 -10.55 -9.32 16.29
C SER A 47 -10.38 -9.89 14.88
N CYS A 48 -9.21 -9.71 14.27
CA CYS A 48 -8.94 -10.24 12.94
C CYS A 48 -8.80 -11.78 13.00
N PRO A 49 -9.65 -12.54 12.29
CA PRO A 49 -9.69 -14.01 12.38
C PRO A 49 -8.41 -14.69 11.84
N ASP A 50 -7.63 -13.98 11.03
CA ASP A 50 -6.43 -14.49 10.38
C ASP A 50 -5.17 -14.34 11.25
N LEU A 51 -5.29 -13.65 12.38
CA LEU A 51 -4.18 -13.29 13.25
C LEU A 51 -4.26 -14.03 14.59
N SER A 52 -3.11 -14.48 15.08
CA SER A 52 -2.95 -15.06 16.42
C SER A 52 -2.34 -14.06 17.40
N VAL A 53 -2.94 -12.86 17.50
CA VAL A 53 -2.55 -11.80 18.44
C VAL A 53 -3.66 -11.57 19.46
N SER A 54 -3.29 -11.26 20.69
CA SER A 54 -4.24 -10.85 21.73
C SER A 54 -3.58 -9.90 22.71
N PHE A 55 -4.37 -9.09 23.42
CA PHE A 55 -3.85 -8.07 24.32
C PHE A 55 -4.51 -8.16 25.69
N ALA A 56 -3.77 -7.75 26.73
CA ALA A 56 -4.28 -7.69 28.09
C ALA A 56 -3.97 -6.33 28.69
N TYR A 57 -5.02 -5.58 29.05
CA TYR A 57 -4.84 -4.36 29.82
C TYR A 57 -4.29 -4.69 31.21
N ALA A 58 -3.09 -4.18 31.51
CA ALA A 58 -2.36 -4.45 32.76
C ALA A 58 -2.48 -3.32 33.79
N GLY A 59 -3.42 -2.38 33.59
CA GLY A 59 -3.61 -1.20 34.43
C GLY A 59 -2.84 0.02 33.93
N THR A 60 -2.77 1.06 34.76
CA THR A 60 -2.06 2.28 34.43
C THR A 60 -0.55 2.20 34.73
N THR A 61 0.21 3.16 34.22
CA THR A 61 1.65 3.37 34.48
C THR A 61 1.93 4.85 34.71
N ASP A 62 2.91 5.16 35.55
CA ASP A 62 3.44 6.51 35.76
C ASP A 62 4.61 6.85 34.81
N ALA A 63 4.85 6.00 33.81
CA ALA A 63 5.80 6.28 32.73
C ALA A 63 5.44 7.57 31.99
N THR A 64 6.47 8.38 31.73
CA THR A 64 6.37 9.65 30.99
C THR A 64 7.21 9.67 29.72
N ASP A 65 7.99 8.61 29.47
CA ASP A 65 8.80 8.43 28.26
C ASP A 65 9.07 6.92 28.07
N VAL A 66 9.71 6.58 26.95
CA VAL A 66 10.08 5.20 26.59
C VAL A 66 11.19 4.67 27.50
N ALA A 67 11.11 3.40 27.87
CA ALA A 67 12.12 2.73 28.68
C ALA A 67 12.14 1.23 28.41
N TYR A 68 13.33 0.63 28.34
CA TYR A 68 13.42 -0.84 28.33
C TYR A 68 13.20 -1.38 29.75
N ASP A 69 11.94 -1.53 30.15
CA ASP A 69 11.53 -1.94 31.50
C ASP A 69 10.57 -3.15 31.51
N GLY A 70 10.20 -3.66 30.33
CA GLY A 70 9.30 -4.78 30.16
C GLY A 70 7.82 -4.38 30.28
N GLN A 71 7.49 -3.09 30.27
CA GLN A 71 6.14 -2.57 30.26
C GLN A 71 5.83 -1.96 28.91
N ASN A 72 4.91 -2.56 28.15
CA ASN A 72 4.47 -1.93 26.91
C ASN A 72 3.51 -0.77 27.23
N SER A 73 4.01 0.46 27.20
CA SER A 73 3.27 1.63 27.66
C SER A 73 2.66 2.41 26.49
N VAL A 74 1.43 2.90 26.64
CA VAL A 74 0.79 3.86 25.73
C VAL A 74 0.58 5.15 26.48
N ILE A 75 1.31 6.21 26.09
CA ILE A 75 1.36 7.48 26.81
C ILE A 75 1.18 8.68 25.87
N PHE A 76 0.55 9.74 26.37
CA PHE A 76 0.54 11.04 25.71
C PHE A 76 1.75 11.85 26.18
N VAL A 77 2.38 12.58 25.26
CA VAL A 77 3.54 13.45 25.54
C VAL A 77 3.35 14.79 24.85
N ASP A 78 3.81 15.87 25.50
CA ASP A 78 3.56 17.25 25.05
C ASP A 78 4.25 17.61 23.73
N ASN A 79 5.27 16.86 23.32
CA ASN A 79 6.04 17.16 22.11
C ASN A 79 6.90 15.97 21.62
N LEU A 80 6.64 15.50 20.39
CA LEU A 80 7.53 14.58 19.66
C LEU A 80 8.34 15.27 18.53
N GLY A 81 8.13 16.57 18.32
CA GLY A 81 8.66 17.33 17.20
C GLY A 81 7.60 17.58 16.11
N GLU A 82 7.84 18.59 15.27
CA GLU A 82 6.94 18.95 14.18
C GLU A 82 6.75 17.79 13.20
N GLY A 83 5.50 17.54 12.79
CA GLY A 83 5.13 16.51 11.81
C GLY A 83 4.98 15.09 12.34
N TYR A 84 5.19 14.84 13.64
CA TYR A 84 4.97 13.53 14.26
C TYR A 84 3.62 13.49 14.98
N LEU A 85 2.78 12.50 14.67
CA LEU A 85 1.50 12.27 15.38
C LEU A 85 1.69 11.32 16.55
N ALA A 86 2.56 10.34 16.39
CA ALA A 86 2.95 9.38 17.40
C ALA A 86 4.32 8.77 17.05
N ALA A 87 4.88 8.00 17.98
CA ALA A 87 6.07 7.21 17.76
C ALA A 87 6.09 5.96 18.65
N THR A 88 6.16 4.79 18.02
CA THR A 88 6.42 3.52 18.70
C THR A 88 7.92 3.21 18.74
N THR A 89 8.42 2.93 19.94
CA THR A 89 9.81 2.48 20.18
C THR A 89 9.79 1.01 20.53
N VAL A 90 10.45 0.18 19.72
CA VAL A 90 10.53 -1.27 19.92
C VAL A 90 11.95 -1.66 20.30
N THR A 91 12.10 -2.38 21.41
CA THR A 91 13.36 -3.02 21.78
C THR A 91 13.35 -4.48 21.35
N ALA A 92 14.32 -4.85 20.52
CA ALA A 92 14.49 -6.23 20.06
C ALA A 92 15.87 -6.78 20.45
N LEU A 93 15.90 -8.02 20.92
CA LEU A 93 17.13 -8.76 21.20
C LEU A 93 17.49 -9.66 20.01
N VAL A 94 18.78 -9.66 19.66
CA VAL A 94 19.34 -10.66 18.74
C VAL A 94 19.48 -11.97 19.49
N ARG A 95 18.82 -13.03 19.02
CA ARG A 95 18.96 -14.38 19.56
C ARG A 95 19.41 -15.36 18.48
N VAL A 96 20.04 -16.44 18.93
CA VAL A 96 20.32 -17.61 18.08
C VAL A 96 19.44 -18.74 18.57
N ILE A 97 18.48 -19.15 17.74
CA ILE A 97 17.53 -20.23 18.05
C ILE A 97 17.70 -21.29 16.96
N ASN A 98 17.99 -22.53 17.35
CA ASN A 98 18.20 -23.65 16.43
C ASN A 98 19.22 -23.35 15.31
N GLY A 99 20.26 -22.58 15.61
CA GLY A 99 21.30 -22.19 14.65
C GLY A 99 20.91 -21.04 13.72
N SER A 100 19.71 -20.47 13.85
CA SER A 100 19.28 -19.29 13.10
C SER A 100 19.30 -18.04 13.98
N THR A 101 19.90 -16.96 13.47
CA THR A 101 19.81 -15.63 14.09
C THR A 101 18.41 -15.08 13.88
N VAL A 102 17.81 -14.54 14.94
CA VAL A 102 16.46 -13.99 14.93
C VAL A 102 16.40 -12.72 15.78
N LEU A 103 15.48 -11.82 15.45
CA LEU A 103 15.14 -10.66 16.28
C LEU A 103 13.87 -10.95 17.08
N GLU A 104 13.97 -10.89 18.41
CA GLU A 104 12.84 -11.05 19.31
C GLU A 104 12.51 -9.72 19.97
N ILE A 105 11.29 -9.23 19.75
CA ILE A 105 10.78 -8.07 20.49
C ILE A 105 10.59 -8.49 21.94
N VAL A 106 11.09 -7.65 22.86
CA VAL A 106 10.98 -7.85 24.30
C VAL A 106 10.25 -6.72 25.02
N ASP A 107 10.06 -5.59 24.35
CA ASP A 107 9.52 -4.35 24.93
C ASP A 107 9.11 -3.39 23.80
N ALA A 108 7.96 -2.71 23.96
CA ALA A 108 7.45 -1.75 22.99
C ALA A 108 6.62 -0.63 23.66
N ASP A 109 7.06 0.63 23.50
CA ASP A 109 6.39 1.81 24.03
C ASP A 109 5.85 2.71 22.93
N LEU A 110 4.63 3.20 23.11
CA LEU A 110 3.92 4.09 22.19
C LEU A 110 3.77 5.47 22.85
N ARG A 111 4.32 6.49 22.21
CA ARG A 111 4.09 7.90 22.56
C ARG A 111 3.17 8.57 21.56
N ILE A 112 2.11 9.23 22.02
CA ILE A 112 1.16 10.01 21.21
C ILE A 112 1.49 11.49 21.41
N ASN A 113 1.63 12.24 20.33
CA ASN A 113 2.04 13.65 20.37
C ASN A 113 0.85 14.58 20.70
N ASP A 114 0.67 14.87 21.98
CA ASP A 114 -0.37 15.76 22.52
C ASP A 114 0.10 17.23 22.53
N SER A 115 0.60 17.67 21.38
CA SER A 115 1.07 19.03 21.18
C SER A 115 -0.05 19.95 20.67
N ALA A 116 0.05 21.25 20.92
CA ALA A 116 -0.90 22.24 20.40
C ALA A 116 -0.98 22.35 18.86
N SER A 117 -0.10 21.68 18.10
CA SER A 117 -0.16 21.66 16.63
C SER A 117 -1.00 20.53 16.05
N VAL A 118 -1.47 19.59 16.89
CA VAL A 118 -2.30 18.44 16.49
C VAL A 118 -3.55 18.45 17.36
N GLN A 119 -4.70 18.22 16.75
CA GLN A 119 -5.96 17.98 17.46
C GLN A 119 -6.44 16.56 17.19
N PHE A 120 -6.60 15.75 18.22
CA PHE A 120 -7.17 14.41 18.10
C PHE A 120 -8.70 14.42 18.07
N LEU A 121 -9.28 13.53 17.26
CA LEU A 121 -10.73 13.38 17.10
C LEU A 121 -11.18 11.94 17.40
N ASP A 122 -12.41 11.81 17.91
CA ASP A 122 -13.17 10.56 17.95
C ASP A 122 -13.91 10.37 16.62
N GLY A 123 -13.18 9.88 15.61
CA GLY A 123 -13.70 9.59 14.27
C GLY A 123 -12.73 9.92 13.15
N PRO A 124 -13.08 9.55 11.90
CA PRO A 124 -12.23 9.73 10.73
C PRO A 124 -12.01 11.21 10.42
N SER A 125 -10.86 11.53 9.83
CA SER A 125 -10.55 12.89 9.39
C SER A 125 -9.49 12.90 8.29
N GLU A 126 -9.66 13.83 7.35
CA GLU A 126 -8.73 14.11 6.25
C GLU A 126 -7.90 15.39 6.50
N SER A 127 -8.07 16.01 7.67
CA SER A 127 -7.36 17.25 8.01
C SER A 127 -5.94 16.95 8.47
N TRP A 128 -4.97 17.70 7.96
CA TRP A 128 -3.54 17.55 8.29
C TRP A 128 -3.21 17.78 9.78
N ASN A 129 -4.01 18.58 10.50
CA ASN A 129 -3.85 18.87 11.93
C ASN A 129 -5.03 18.45 12.81
N ARG A 130 -6.07 17.83 12.24
CA ARG A 130 -7.16 17.25 13.02
C ARG A 130 -7.27 15.79 12.64
N VAL A 131 -6.82 14.88 13.49
CA VAL A 131 -6.53 13.50 13.09
C VAL A 131 -7.34 12.50 13.91
N SER A 132 -7.70 11.37 13.32
CA SER A 132 -8.34 10.28 14.07
C SER A 132 -7.35 9.71 15.08
N LEU A 133 -7.67 9.79 16.38
CA LEU A 133 -6.86 9.12 17.41
C LEU A 133 -6.84 7.61 17.16
N LYS A 134 -7.99 7.05 16.75
CA LYS A 134 -8.11 5.62 16.48
C LYS A 134 -7.17 5.19 15.36
N GLY A 135 -7.18 5.90 14.23
CA GLY A 135 -6.31 5.59 13.09
C GLY A 135 -4.83 5.62 13.46
N VAL A 136 -4.40 6.67 14.17
CA VAL A 136 -3.01 6.79 14.67
C VAL A 136 -2.66 5.62 15.60
N VAL A 137 -3.51 5.31 16.58
CA VAL A 137 -3.19 4.23 17.53
C VAL A 137 -3.23 2.84 16.89
N VAL A 138 -4.15 2.56 15.94
CA VAL A 138 -4.16 1.28 15.21
C VAL A 138 -2.86 1.12 14.40
N HIS A 139 -2.40 2.17 13.73
CA HIS A 139 -1.11 2.21 13.04
C HIS A 139 0.06 1.89 13.98
N GLU A 140 0.15 2.61 15.10
CA GLU A 140 1.24 2.42 16.04
C GLU A 140 1.23 1.03 16.71
N ILE A 141 0.06 0.44 16.96
CA ILE A 141 -0.02 -0.96 17.45
C ILE A 141 0.57 -1.93 16.41
N GLY A 142 0.42 -1.65 15.11
CA GLY A 142 1.11 -2.42 14.08
C GLY A 142 2.63 -2.39 14.26
N HIS A 143 3.20 -1.24 14.59
CA HIS A 143 4.62 -1.12 14.97
C HIS A 143 4.96 -1.90 16.25
N MET A 144 4.11 -1.83 17.29
CA MET A 144 4.33 -2.60 18.53
C MET A 144 4.41 -4.10 18.26
N LEU A 145 3.69 -4.59 17.26
CA LEU A 145 3.68 -5.99 16.83
C LEU A 145 4.82 -6.35 15.86
N GLY A 146 5.57 -5.37 15.36
CA GLY A 146 6.72 -5.58 14.48
C GLY A 146 6.49 -5.31 12.99
N LEU A 147 5.33 -4.74 12.61
CA LEU A 147 5.18 -4.18 11.27
C LEU A 147 5.97 -2.87 11.14
N HIS A 148 6.39 -2.59 9.93
CA HIS A 148 6.98 -1.32 9.52
C HIS A 148 6.12 -0.70 8.45
N HIS A 149 6.26 0.58 8.06
CA HIS A 149 5.38 1.14 7.03
C HIS A 149 5.38 0.36 5.71
N THR A 150 4.27 0.49 5.00
CA THR A 150 4.04 -0.05 3.65
C THR A 150 3.96 1.08 2.65
N MET A 151 4.01 0.68 1.40
CA MET A 151 3.82 1.55 0.26
C MET A 151 2.42 1.42 -0.36
N ALA A 152 1.59 0.49 0.13
CA ALA A 152 0.17 0.44 -0.19
C ALA A 152 -0.54 1.59 0.55
N ARG A 153 -1.06 2.57 -0.19
CA ARG A 153 -1.51 3.87 0.34
C ARG A 153 -2.77 3.75 1.20
N GLU A 154 -3.56 2.72 0.94
CA GLU A 154 -4.84 2.42 1.61
C GLU A 154 -4.65 1.65 2.91
N ALA A 155 -3.43 1.18 3.18
CA ALA A 155 -3.14 0.40 4.37
C ALA A 155 -3.11 1.28 5.62
N THR A 156 -3.53 0.70 6.74
CA THR A 156 -3.39 1.34 8.06
C THR A 156 -1.95 1.75 8.30
N MET A 157 -1.01 0.91 7.91
CA MET A 157 0.41 1.16 8.12
C MET A 157 1.08 2.02 7.04
N TRP A 158 0.31 2.71 6.20
CA TRP A 158 0.84 3.81 5.39
C TRP A 158 1.28 4.97 6.29
N TRP A 159 2.43 5.56 6.02
CA TRP A 159 3.13 6.47 6.95
C TRP A 159 2.46 7.84 7.13
N LEU A 160 1.61 8.25 6.19
CA LEU A 160 0.87 9.51 6.26
C LEU A 160 -0.56 9.23 6.72
N THR A 161 -1.07 10.04 7.65
CA THR A 161 -2.45 9.89 8.12
C THR A 161 -3.47 10.04 6.99
N ARG A 162 -4.41 9.10 6.90
CA ARG A 162 -5.51 9.10 5.92
C ARG A 162 -6.79 8.51 6.53
N VAL A 163 -7.93 8.84 5.92
CA VAL A 163 -9.18 8.14 6.21
C VAL A 163 -9.05 6.66 5.82
N GLY A 164 -9.62 5.77 6.65
CA GLY A 164 -9.57 4.33 6.46
C GLY A 164 -8.54 3.59 7.33
N GLN A 165 -7.60 4.31 7.95
CA GLN A 165 -6.56 3.71 8.82
C GLN A 165 -7.08 3.24 10.19
N GLU A 166 -8.38 3.37 10.46
CA GLU A 166 -9.04 2.87 11.67
C GLU A 166 -9.31 1.36 11.61
N THR A 167 -9.09 0.74 10.45
CA THR A 167 -9.36 -0.68 10.15
C THR A 167 -8.23 -1.30 9.34
N LEU A 168 -7.97 -2.60 9.52
CA LEU A 168 -6.89 -3.29 8.82
C LEU A 168 -7.17 -3.46 7.32
N ASP A 169 -6.17 -3.17 6.51
CA ASP A 169 -6.17 -3.51 5.09
C ASP A 169 -5.65 -4.93 4.83
N THR A 170 -5.85 -5.43 3.60
CA THR A 170 -5.27 -6.69 3.13
C THR A 170 -3.74 -6.72 3.30
N ASP A 171 -3.03 -5.61 3.06
CA ASP A 171 -1.57 -5.57 3.25
C ASP A 171 -1.17 -5.68 4.73
N ASP A 172 -1.94 -5.05 5.62
CA ASP A 172 -1.74 -5.11 7.07
C ASP A 172 -1.97 -6.52 7.61
N ILE A 173 -3.07 -7.17 7.17
CA ILE A 173 -3.41 -8.54 7.54
C ILE A 173 -2.35 -9.51 7.00
N ALA A 174 -1.95 -9.38 5.74
CA ALA A 174 -0.93 -10.24 5.12
C ALA A 174 0.42 -10.13 5.84
N GLY A 175 0.88 -8.92 6.12
CA GLY A 175 2.12 -8.68 6.86
C GLY A 175 2.05 -9.23 8.27
N MET A 176 0.93 -9.04 8.97
CA MET A 176 0.77 -9.51 10.34
C MET A 176 0.63 -11.04 10.41
N ALA A 177 -0.08 -11.65 9.47
CA ALA A 177 -0.22 -13.10 9.37
C ALA A 177 1.12 -13.79 9.07
N ALA A 178 2.06 -13.11 8.39
CA ALA A 178 3.42 -13.62 8.23
C ALA A 178 4.20 -13.70 9.57
N LEU A 179 3.85 -12.86 10.56
CA LEU A 179 4.47 -12.85 11.89
C LEU A 179 3.75 -13.77 12.88
N TYR A 180 2.41 -13.67 12.92
CA TYR A 180 1.51 -14.31 13.89
C TYR A 180 0.28 -14.93 13.19
N PRO A 181 0.46 -16.00 12.40
CA PRO A 181 -0.66 -16.63 11.69
C PRO A 181 -1.64 -17.31 12.66
N ALA A 182 -2.94 -17.23 12.39
CA ALA A 182 -3.94 -17.99 13.11
C ALA A 182 -3.73 -19.53 12.98
N PRO A 183 -3.88 -20.31 14.06
CA PRO A 183 -3.49 -21.73 14.09
C PRO A 183 -4.27 -22.70 13.20
N ALA A 184 -5.44 -22.35 12.62
CA ALA A 184 -6.08 -23.13 11.53
C ALA A 184 -7.36 -22.46 10.98
N GLN A 185 -7.20 -21.50 10.07
CA GLN A 185 -7.97 -21.41 8.82
C GLN A 185 -6.99 -20.72 7.85
N PRO A 186 -6.31 -21.43 6.93
CA PRO A 186 -5.69 -20.70 5.85
C PRO A 186 -6.85 -20.07 5.08
N VAL A 187 -7.04 -18.76 5.18
CA VAL A 187 -7.51 -18.04 4.01
C VAL A 187 -6.63 -18.56 2.89
N GLN A 188 -7.24 -19.20 1.90
CA GLN A 188 -6.50 -19.81 0.80
C GLN A 188 -5.96 -18.67 -0.07
N THR A 189 -5.02 -17.94 0.49
CA THR A 189 -4.33 -16.83 -0.13
C THR A 189 -3.24 -17.39 -1.02
N ALA A 190 -2.94 -16.62 -2.05
CA ALA A 190 -1.86 -16.87 -2.95
C ALA A 190 -0.61 -16.08 -2.52
N THR A 191 0.51 -16.49 -3.10
CA THR A 191 1.81 -15.84 -2.97
C THR A 191 2.37 -15.59 -4.36
N ILE A 192 3.01 -14.45 -4.55
CA ILE A 192 3.80 -14.10 -5.74
C ILE A 192 5.26 -13.99 -5.32
N GLU A 193 6.15 -14.64 -6.07
CA GLU A 193 7.60 -14.52 -5.92
C GLU A 193 8.26 -14.23 -7.26
N GLY A 194 9.21 -13.31 -7.24
CA GLY A 194 10.01 -12.96 -8.40
C GLY A 194 11.26 -12.20 -8.01
N THR A 195 11.97 -11.72 -9.03
CA THR A 195 13.17 -10.89 -8.89
C THR A 195 12.98 -9.61 -9.68
N VAL A 196 13.21 -8.46 -9.03
CA VAL A 196 13.36 -7.18 -9.70
C VAL A 196 14.80 -7.03 -10.19
N ARG A 197 14.96 -6.65 -11.46
CA ARG A 197 16.25 -6.33 -12.07
C ARG A 197 16.19 -4.94 -12.67
N ILE A 198 17.31 -4.24 -12.68
CA ILE A 198 17.47 -2.96 -13.35
C ILE A 198 18.37 -3.15 -14.58
N ARG A 199 17.89 -2.69 -15.74
CA ARG A 199 18.69 -2.48 -16.94
C ARG A 199 19.27 -1.07 -16.88
N ARG A 200 20.60 -0.96 -16.82
CA ARG A 200 21.34 0.30 -16.81
C ARG A 200 21.43 0.90 -18.21
N GLN A 201 21.82 2.17 -18.31
CA GLN A 201 22.00 2.86 -19.60
C GLN A 201 23.02 2.19 -20.54
N ASP A 202 23.96 1.42 -19.99
CA ASP A 202 24.95 0.65 -20.74
C ASP A 202 24.46 -0.77 -21.11
N ASP A 203 23.15 -1.02 -21.01
CA ASP A 203 22.45 -2.29 -21.22
C ASP A 203 22.83 -3.43 -20.24
N THR A 204 23.63 -3.14 -19.21
CA THR A 204 23.88 -4.12 -18.15
C THR A 204 22.62 -4.36 -17.33
N VAL A 205 22.37 -5.62 -16.95
CA VAL A 205 21.21 -6.01 -16.14
C VAL A 205 21.69 -6.60 -14.83
N GLU A 206 21.25 -6.02 -13.72
CA GLU A 206 21.62 -6.44 -12.38
C GLU A 206 20.40 -6.51 -11.44
N PRO A 207 20.46 -7.32 -10.36
CA PRO A 207 19.39 -7.32 -9.36
C PRO A 207 19.17 -5.91 -8.77
N TYR A 208 17.91 -5.48 -8.72
CA TYR A 208 17.55 -4.18 -8.18
C TYR A 208 17.08 -4.32 -6.73
N PHE A 209 17.66 -3.53 -5.84
CA PHE A 209 17.31 -3.48 -4.43
C PHE A 209 16.54 -2.19 -4.12
N GLY A 210 15.54 -2.27 -3.25
CA GLY A 210 14.81 -1.11 -2.76
C GLY A 210 13.58 -0.75 -3.58
N GLY A 211 13.37 -1.37 -4.74
CA GLY A 211 12.14 -1.22 -5.51
C GLY A 211 10.91 -1.69 -4.75
N ASN A 212 9.87 -0.86 -4.75
CA ASN A 212 8.56 -1.12 -4.18
C ASN A 212 7.74 -1.95 -5.17
N VAL A 213 7.49 -3.22 -4.86
CA VAL A 213 6.68 -4.10 -5.69
C VAL A 213 5.26 -4.11 -5.15
N LEU A 214 4.29 -3.70 -5.98
CA LEU A 214 2.87 -3.62 -5.64
C LEU A 214 2.08 -4.71 -6.36
N ALA A 215 1.08 -5.26 -5.70
CA ALA A 215 0.06 -6.12 -6.30
C ALA A 215 -1.30 -5.40 -6.26
N VAL A 216 -1.76 -4.94 -7.42
CA VAL A 216 -3.05 -4.27 -7.59
C VAL A 216 -4.10 -5.29 -8.00
N ASN A 217 -5.19 -5.38 -7.26
CA ASN A 217 -6.30 -6.25 -7.62
C ASN A 217 -7.06 -5.66 -8.81
N CYS A 218 -7.01 -6.32 -9.97
CA CYS A 218 -7.62 -5.86 -11.22
C CYS A 218 -9.16 -5.79 -11.18
N HIS A 219 -9.80 -6.33 -10.13
CA HIS A 219 -11.24 -6.24 -9.94
C HIS A 219 -11.65 -5.04 -9.10
N THR A 220 -10.81 -4.63 -8.13
CA THR A 220 -11.13 -3.54 -7.21
C THR A 220 -10.34 -2.27 -7.51
N GLY A 221 -9.25 -2.35 -8.27
CA GLY A 221 -8.35 -1.22 -8.52
C GLY A 221 -7.54 -0.81 -7.30
N LYS A 222 -7.35 -1.72 -6.36
CA LYS A 222 -6.69 -1.44 -5.09
C LYS A 222 -5.33 -2.11 -5.03
N ALA A 223 -4.29 -1.37 -4.66
CA ALA A 223 -3.04 -1.94 -4.18
C ALA A 223 -3.28 -2.71 -2.87
N VAL A 224 -3.40 -4.05 -2.95
CA VAL A 224 -3.78 -4.87 -1.78
C VAL A 224 -2.60 -5.42 -1.00
N ALA A 225 -1.39 -5.37 -1.57
CA ALA A 225 -0.18 -5.79 -0.89
C ALA A 225 1.07 -5.24 -1.55
N ALA A 226 2.11 -5.01 -0.75
CA ALA A 226 3.41 -4.55 -1.22
C ALA A 226 4.57 -5.38 -0.64
N ASP A 227 5.70 -5.41 -1.34
CA ASP A 227 6.99 -5.84 -0.77
C ASP A 227 8.13 -4.99 -1.34
N ILE A 228 9.26 -4.95 -0.65
CA ILE A 228 10.46 -4.27 -1.15
C ILE A 228 11.45 -5.32 -1.63
N SER A 229 11.91 -5.19 -2.87
CA SER A 229 12.97 -6.03 -3.45
C SER A 229 14.22 -6.02 -2.57
N ARG A 230 14.82 -7.19 -2.34
CA ARG A 230 15.83 -7.46 -1.29
C ARG A 230 17.26 -6.99 -1.62
N THR A 231 18.05 -6.77 -0.56
CA THR A 231 19.41 -6.20 -0.59
C THR A 231 20.51 -7.22 -0.90
N TRP A 232 21.69 -6.70 -1.29
CA TRP A 232 22.95 -7.41 -1.45
C TRP A 232 23.45 -8.10 -0.15
N GLN A 233 22.93 -7.71 1.01
CA GLN A 233 23.28 -8.32 2.30
C GLN A 233 22.54 -9.65 2.57
N ASP A 234 21.66 -10.10 1.66
CA ASP A 234 20.94 -11.38 1.73
C ASP A 234 21.42 -12.32 0.59
N PRO A 235 22.55 -13.03 0.76
CA PRO A 235 23.24 -13.74 -0.31
C PRO A 235 22.32 -14.71 -1.06
N GLY A 236 22.20 -14.52 -2.39
CA GLY A 236 21.36 -15.35 -3.26
C GLY A 236 19.89 -14.91 -3.35
N ARG A 237 19.51 -13.85 -2.63
CA ARG A 237 18.17 -13.28 -2.65
C ARG A 237 18.11 -11.84 -3.15
N HIS A 238 19.19 -11.32 -3.75
CA HIS A 238 19.25 -9.94 -4.20
C HIS A 238 18.19 -9.67 -5.26
N GLY A 239 17.47 -8.57 -5.10
CA GLY A 239 16.33 -8.17 -5.92
C GLY A 239 15.10 -9.08 -5.81
N ARG A 240 15.14 -10.17 -5.04
CA ARG A 240 13.94 -10.99 -4.84
C ARG A 240 12.89 -10.22 -4.06
N TYR A 241 11.63 -10.45 -4.40
CA TYR A 241 10.47 -9.99 -3.65
C TYR A 241 9.51 -11.16 -3.41
N ARG A 242 8.66 -11.04 -2.39
CA ARG A 242 7.63 -12.02 -2.06
C ARG A 242 6.41 -11.33 -1.50
N ILE A 243 5.32 -11.33 -2.25
CA ILE A 243 4.01 -10.82 -1.81
C ILE A 243 3.15 -12.01 -1.40
N GLN A 244 2.60 -12.01 -0.19
CA GLN A 244 1.81 -13.10 0.38
C GLN A 244 0.44 -12.57 0.81
N GLY A 245 -0.48 -13.47 1.17
CA GLY A 245 -1.77 -13.05 1.74
C GLY A 245 -2.76 -12.52 0.71
N LEU A 246 -2.50 -12.70 -0.59
CA LEU A 246 -3.38 -12.24 -1.65
C LEU A 246 -4.60 -13.15 -1.79
N PRO A 247 -5.84 -12.64 -1.76
CA PRO A 247 -7.00 -13.43 -2.17
C PRO A 247 -6.84 -14.02 -3.58
N PRO A 248 -7.59 -15.07 -3.94
CA PRO A 248 -7.68 -15.52 -5.33
C PRO A 248 -8.22 -14.40 -6.21
N GLY A 249 -7.61 -14.17 -7.36
CA GLY A 249 -7.97 -13.04 -8.21
C GLY A 249 -6.99 -12.80 -9.35
N VAL A 250 -7.25 -11.74 -10.10
CA VAL A 250 -6.34 -11.25 -11.14
C VAL A 250 -5.64 -10.01 -10.57
N TYR A 251 -4.32 -10.00 -10.68
CA TYR A 251 -3.48 -8.96 -10.12
C TYR A 251 -2.55 -8.41 -11.19
N ALA A 252 -2.41 -7.10 -11.22
CA ALA A 252 -1.31 -6.46 -11.91
C ALA A 252 -0.18 -6.24 -10.90
N VAL A 253 1.02 -6.69 -11.24
CA VAL A 253 2.19 -6.70 -10.36
C VAL A 253 3.28 -5.89 -11.03
N TYR A 254 3.70 -4.80 -10.40
CA TYR A 254 4.70 -3.91 -10.96
C TYR A 254 5.63 -3.39 -9.88
N CYS A 255 6.76 -2.80 -10.28
CA CYS A 255 7.74 -2.25 -9.35
C CYS A 255 7.91 -0.75 -9.57
N GLU A 256 7.72 0.01 -8.49
CA GLU A 256 8.07 1.42 -8.39
C GLU A 256 9.48 1.60 -7.85
N LYS A 257 10.21 2.57 -8.41
CA LYS A 257 11.46 3.03 -7.79
C LYS A 257 11.11 3.81 -6.54
N THR A 258 11.93 3.74 -5.51
CA THR A 258 11.68 4.43 -4.24
C THR A 258 12.64 5.59 -4.02
N ARG A 259 12.12 6.77 -3.71
CA ARG A 259 12.92 7.93 -3.25
C ARG A 259 12.76 8.15 -1.75
N SER A 260 13.85 8.59 -1.12
CA SER A 260 13.82 9.10 0.25
C SER A 260 13.49 10.58 0.22
N GLN A 261 12.34 10.97 0.76
CA GLN A 261 12.01 12.39 0.92
C GLN A 261 12.35 12.94 2.31
N PHE A 262 12.45 12.10 3.34
CA PHE A 262 12.44 12.59 4.74
C PHE A 262 13.57 12.08 5.64
N LEU A 263 14.73 11.74 5.08
CA LEU A 263 15.90 11.37 5.90
C LEU A 263 16.76 12.59 6.30
N SER A 264 16.12 13.75 6.50
CA SER A 264 16.75 14.89 7.17
C SER A 264 16.91 14.58 8.66
N GLY A 265 18.07 14.03 9.02
CA GLY A 265 18.43 13.78 10.43
C GLY A 265 19.61 12.83 10.63
N GLY A 266 19.93 12.01 9.64
CA GLY A 266 21.16 11.21 9.62
C GLY A 266 22.23 11.85 8.72
N PRO A 267 23.53 11.76 9.06
CA PRO A 267 24.62 12.34 8.26
C PRO A 267 24.80 11.71 6.86
N LEU A 268 23.89 10.85 6.39
CA LEU A 268 24.09 9.97 5.24
C LEU A 268 22.96 9.97 4.19
N LEU A 269 21.93 10.83 4.30
CA LEU A 269 20.95 11.01 3.22
C LEU A 269 20.50 12.46 3.10
N GLN A 270 20.56 12.98 1.88
CA GLN A 270 19.93 14.24 1.50
C GLN A 270 18.50 13.95 0.99
N PRO A 271 17.55 14.90 1.12
CA PRO A 271 16.26 14.82 0.44
C PRO A 271 16.44 14.48 -1.05
N GLY A 272 15.65 13.53 -1.57
CA GLY A 272 15.70 13.09 -2.98
C GLY A 272 16.65 11.93 -3.29
N GLY A 273 17.41 11.41 -2.31
CA GLY A 273 18.27 10.24 -2.53
C GLY A 273 17.52 8.94 -2.83
N GLU A 274 18.12 8.04 -3.61
CA GLU A 274 17.56 6.69 -3.78
C GLU A 274 17.69 5.88 -2.49
N VAL A 275 16.58 5.30 -2.04
CA VAL A 275 16.50 4.48 -0.82
C VAL A 275 17.45 3.27 -0.87
N SER A 276 17.68 2.74 -2.07
CA SER A 276 18.64 1.66 -2.39
C SER A 276 20.06 1.98 -1.90
N THR A 277 20.51 3.23 -2.05
CA THR A 277 21.88 3.68 -1.74
C THR A 277 22.15 3.79 -0.24
N TYR A 278 21.17 4.25 0.53
CA TYR A 278 21.25 4.34 1.99
C TYR A 278 21.35 2.97 2.64
N TYR A 279 20.48 2.05 2.25
CA TYR A 279 20.43 0.72 2.83
C TYR A 279 21.61 -0.17 2.41
N ALA A 280 22.28 0.12 1.28
CA ALA A 280 23.55 -0.52 0.94
C ALA A 280 24.67 -0.17 1.96
N SER A 281 24.54 0.95 2.69
CA SER A 281 25.55 1.46 3.61
C SER A 281 25.35 1.08 5.10
N ILE A 282 24.18 0.51 5.47
CA ILE A 282 23.87 0.18 6.87
C ILE A 282 23.94 -1.34 7.11
N PRO A 283 24.73 -1.83 8.09
CA PRO A 283 24.91 -3.26 8.33
C PRO A 283 23.80 -3.97 9.14
N PHE A 284 22.68 -3.30 9.50
CA PHE A 284 21.60 -3.86 10.32
C PHE A 284 20.20 -3.31 9.96
N PRO A 285 19.11 -4.09 10.12
CA PRO A 285 17.79 -3.81 9.55
C PRO A 285 16.93 -2.94 10.48
N LEU A 286 17.41 -1.78 10.91
CA LEU A 286 16.53 -0.75 11.50
C LEU A 286 15.79 -0.07 10.34
N PHE A 287 14.74 -0.75 9.87
CA PHE A 287 13.91 -0.28 8.77
C PHE A 287 12.90 0.74 9.32
N SER A 288 12.99 2.00 8.91
CA SER A 288 11.92 2.99 9.13
C SER A 288 11.75 3.77 7.84
N PRO A 289 11.05 3.21 6.84
CA PRO A 289 10.85 3.92 5.59
C PRO A 289 9.82 5.05 5.81
N ARG A 290 10.28 6.28 5.65
CA ARG A 290 9.46 7.33 5.03
C ARG A 290 9.86 7.40 3.56
N CYS A 291 9.48 6.36 2.83
CA CYS A 291 9.83 6.19 1.43
C CYS A 291 8.57 6.37 0.59
N LEU A 292 8.73 6.89 -0.62
CA LEU A 292 7.66 7.00 -1.60
C LEU A 292 8.07 6.30 -2.88
N GLY A 293 7.10 5.69 -3.57
CA GLY A 293 7.24 5.35 -4.97
C GLY A 293 7.44 6.67 -5.71
N ASP A 294 8.51 6.79 -6.47
CA ASP A 294 8.84 8.04 -7.16
C ASP A 294 8.17 8.17 -8.53
N GLY A 295 7.35 7.18 -8.91
CA GLY A 295 6.64 7.17 -10.19
C GLY A 295 7.56 7.36 -11.40
N THR A 296 8.84 6.97 -11.32
CA THR A 296 9.80 7.01 -12.45
C THR A 296 10.20 5.63 -12.93
N SER A 297 9.45 4.61 -12.52
CA SER A 297 9.53 3.25 -13.03
C SER A 297 8.58 3.09 -14.21
N ASP A 298 9.08 2.51 -15.29
CA ASP A 298 8.27 2.09 -16.42
C ASP A 298 7.11 1.19 -15.94
N PRO A 299 5.84 1.65 -15.96
CA PRO A 299 4.71 0.84 -15.49
C PRO A 299 4.51 -0.42 -16.36
N ARG A 300 5.09 -0.45 -17.58
CA ARG A 300 5.11 -1.64 -18.46
C ARG A 300 6.06 -2.73 -17.99
N ALA A 301 6.92 -2.44 -17.01
CA ALA A 301 7.69 -3.47 -16.32
C ALA A 301 6.79 -4.42 -15.51
N GLY A 302 5.52 -4.05 -15.30
CA GLY A 302 4.54 -4.88 -14.64
C GLY A 302 4.03 -6.04 -15.48
N GLN A 303 3.38 -7.00 -14.80
CA GLN A 303 2.76 -8.15 -15.42
C GLN A 303 1.40 -8.44 -14.79
N VAL A 304 0.47 -8.98 -15.58
CA VAL A 304 -0.81 -9.46 -15.07
C VAL A 304 -0.72 -10.93 -14.76
N VAL A 305 -1.14 -11.30 -13.55
CA VAL A 305 -1.11 -12.67 -13.05
C VAL A 305 -2.49 -13.07 -12.55
N THR A 306 -2.87 -14.31 -12.81
CA THR A 306 -4.06 -14.92 -12.21
C THR A 306 -3.63 -15.84 -11.08
N LEU A 307 -4.19 -15.62 -9.90
CA LEU A 307 -3.89 -16.37 -8.70
C LEU A 307 -5.09 -17.20 -8.27
N SER A 308 -4.83 -18.49 -8.09
CA SER A 308 -5.76 -19.43 -7.46
C SER A 308 -5.49 -19.54 -5.97
N ALA A 309 -6.49 -20.00 -5.25
CA ALA A 309 -6.44 -20.18 -3.82
C ALA A 309 -5.30 -21.14 -3.39
N GLY A 310 -4.42 -20.69 -2.50
CA GLY A 310 -3.25 -21.46 -2.04
C GLY A 310 -2.10 -21.57 -3.05
N GLN A 311 -2.16 -20.87 -4.18
CA GLN A 311 -1.12 -20.90 -5.21
C GLN A 311 0.11 -20.10 -4.77
N THR A 312 1.31 -20.66 -4.97
CA THR A 312 2.54 -19.85 -5.05
C THR A 312 2.93 -19.71 -6.52
N LEU A 313 2.80 -18.50 -7.06
CA LEU A 313 3.30 -18.14 -8.38
C LEU A 313 4.79 -17.80 -8.27
N LEU A 314 5.64 -18.55 -8.96
CA LEU A 314 7.08 -18.36 -8.99
C LEU A 314 7.51 -17.69 -10.30
N ASN A 315 8.66 -17.01 -10.27
CA ASN A 315 9.31 -16.38 -11.42
C ASN A 315 8.48 -15.24 -12.04
N ALA A 316 7.72 -14.52 -11.23
CA ALA A 316 7.12 -13.25 -11.61
C ALA A 316 8.20 -12.15 -11.66
N ASP A 317 9.21 -12.33 -12.50
CA ASP A 317 10.33 -11.39 -12.59
C ASP A 317 9.91 -10.05 -13.21
N ILE A 318 10.50 -8.96 -12.74
CA ILE A 318 10.22 -7.58 -13.18
C ILE A 318 11.54 -6.95 -13.62
N GLU A 319 11.56 -6.32 -14.79
CA GLU A 319 12.74 -5.59 -15.29
C GLU A 319 12.40 -4.09 -15.40
N ILE A 320 13.05 -3.27 -14.58
CA ILE A 320 12.97 -1.81 -14.67
C ILE A 320 14.12 -1.28 -15.53
N VAL A 321 13.91 -0.15 -16.20
CA VAL A 321 14.94 0.48 -17.04
C VAL A 321 15.41 1.80 -16.40
N GLU A 322 16.71 1.97 -16.28
CA GLU A 322 17.35 3.18 -15.78
C GLU A 322 17.21 4.31 -16.79
N GLY A 323 16.81 5.50 -16.32
CA GLY A 323 16.58 6.64 -17.22
C GLY A 323 15.43 6.44 -18.21
N ALA A 324 14.52 5.49 -17.96
CA ALA A 324 13.21 5.48 -18.60
C ALA A 324 12.42 6.70 -18.12
N THR A 325 12.71 7.85 -18.72
CA THR A 325 11.87 9.05 -18.70
C THR A 325 11.32 9.18 -20.12
N ASP A 326 10.00 9.13 -20.26
CA ASP A 326 9.26 9.76 -21.36
C ASP A 326 9.42 9.16 -22.78
N VAL A 327 9.89 7.92 -22.94
CA VAL A 327 10.24 7.43 -24.29
C VAL A 327 9.07 6.73 -25.02
N PHE A 328 7.99 6.32 -24.33
CA PHE A 328 6.99 5.46 -24.98
C PHE A 328 5.57 5.66 -24.43
N ASP A 329 4.92 6.68 -24.94
CA ASP A 329 3.46 6.67 -25.04
C ASP A 329 3.05 5.36 -25.76
N LEU A 330 1.88 4.80 -25.43
CA LEU A 330 1.22 3.83 -26.32
C LEU A 330 1.25 4.43 -27.73
N PRO A 331 1.43 3.63 -28.80
CA PRO A 331 1.89 4.12 -30.11
C PRO A 331 1.33 5.51 -30.44
N PRO A 332 2.16 6.58 -30.45
CA PRO A 332 1.69 7.95 -30.26
C PRO A 332 0.46 8.23 -31.12
N GLY A 333 -0.67 8.53 -30.47
CA GLY A 333 -1.92 8.90 -31.13
C GLY A 333 -3.17 8.07 -30.78
N ASN A 334 -3.24 7.34 -29.67
CA ASN A 334 -4.51 6.78 -29.16
C ASN A 334 -5.45 7.83 -28.55
N ASP A 335 -5.19 9.12 -28.79
CA ASP A 335 -5.95 10.29 -28.33
C ASP A 335 -7.32 10.46 -28.98
N THR A 336 -7.70 9.52 -29.84
CA THR A 336 -9.01 9.49 -30.49
C THR A 336 -9.57 8.07 -30.52
N PRO A 337 -10.91 7.90 -30.55
CA PRO A 337 -11.53 6.58 -30.67
C PRO A 337 -11.04 5.75 -31.87
N GLN A 338 -10.58 6.40 -32.95
CA GLN A 338 -10.08 5.70 -34.15
C GLN A 338 -8.80 4.89 -33.87
N TYR A 339 -7.97 5.38 -32.96
CA TYR A 339 -6.68 4.78 -32.62
C TYR A 339 -6.70 4.08 -31.26
N ALA A 340 -7.90 3.82 -30.73
CA ALA A 340 -8.08 3.19 -29.44
C ALA A 340 -7.38 1.82 -29.36
N VAL A 341 -6.66 1.59 -28.27
CA VAL A 341 -5.93 0.34 -28.02
C VAL A 341 -6.90 -0.73 -27.52
N GLU A 342 -6.87 -1.92 -28.10
CA GLU A 342 -7.74 -3.02 -27.66
C GLU A 342 -7.22 -3.68 -26.37
N ILE A 343 -8.10 -3.81 -25.38
CA ILE A 343 -7.83 -4.48 -24.11
C ILE A 343 -8.79 -5.67 -23.93
N GLY A 344 -8.24 -6.79 -23.47
CA GLY A 344 -8.97 -8.04 -23.28
C GLY A 344 -9.44 -8.26 -21.84
N ASP A 345 -10.36 -9.20 -21.64
CA ASP A 345 -10.76 -9.66 -20.31
C ASP A 345 -9.58 -10.28 -19.54
N GLY A 346 -9.37 -9.85 -18.31
CA GLY A 346 -8.26 -10.28 -17.47
C GLY A 346 -6.90 -9.75 -17.90
N SER A 347 -6.88 -8.63 -18.65
CA SER A 347 -5.66 -7.96 -19.07
C SER A 347 -5.49 -6.61 -18.37
N ALA A 348 -4.27 -6.10 -18.40
CA ALA A 348 -3.93 -4.76 -17.97
C ALA A 348 -2.99 -4.13 -18.97
N VAL A 349 -3.09 -2.82 -19.09
CA VAL A 349 -2.24 -1.99 -19.92
C VAL A 349 -1.66 -0.89 -19.05
N ALA A 350 -0.35 -0.75 -19.13
CA ALA A 350 0.37 0.34 -18.52
C ALA A 350 0.72 1.39 -19.59
N SER A 351 0.47 2.66 -19.29
CA SER A 351 0.84 3.81 -20.12
C SER A 351 1.01 5.04 -19.23
N PHE A 352 1.08 6.22 -19.84
CA PHE A 352 1.00 7.49 -19.15
C PHE A 352 0.14 8.49 -19.93
N ILE A 353 -0.47 9.43 -19.21
CA ILE A 353 -1.08 10.63 -19.76
C ILE A 353 -0.01 11.73 -19.77
N LYS A 354 0.44 12.12 -20.96
CA LYS A 354 1.45 13.15 -21.18
C LYS A 354 0.84 14.54 -21.03
N ASN A 355 0.92 15.12 -19.83
CA ASN A 355 0.31 16.42 -19.47
C ASN A 355 -1.22 16.51 -19.66
N SER A 356 -1.80 17.64 -19.26
CA SER A 356 -3.25 17.91 -19.28
C SER A 356 -3.97 17.87 -20.64
N VAL A 357 -3.26 17.79 -21.76
CA VAL A 357 -3.86 17.75 -23.11
C VAL A 357 -3.99 16.32 -23.65
N ASP A 358 -3.23 15.39 -23.08
CA ASP A 358 -3.23 14.00 -23.51
C ASP A 358 -4.43 13.22 -22.97
N VAL A 359 -4.94 12.31 -23.78
CA VAL A 359 -6.05 11.43 -23.45
C VAL A 359 -5.80 10.08 -24.08
N ASP A 360 -6.14 9.01 -23.38
CA ASP A 360 -5.94 7.66 -23.90
C ASP A 360 -7.29 7.00 -24.18
N TYR A 361 -7.49 6.56 -25.43
CA TYR A 361 -8.64 5.73 -25.76
C TYR A 361 -8.28 4.24 -25.78
N PHE A 362 -9.18 3.46 -25.23
CA PHE A 362 -9.17 2.01 -25.27
C PHE A 362 -10.47 1.46 -25.83
N THR A 363 -10.42 0.23 -26.29
CA THR A 363 -11.60 -0.50 -26.75
C THR A 363 -11.61 -1.91 -26.20
N PHE A 364 -12.78 -2.46 -25.96
CA PHE A 364 -12.92 -3.85 -25.54
C PHE A 364 -14.22 -4.45 -26.08
N ASN A 365 -14.19 -5.76 -26.28
CA ASN A 365 -15.31 -6.52 -26.82
C ASN A 365 -15.90 -7.43 -25.74
N ILE A 366 -17.23 -7.42 -25.61
CA ILE A 366 -17.97 -8.28 -24.70
C ILE A 366 -18.92 -9.16 -25.49
N ASP A 367 -18.73 -10.48 -25.40
CA ASP A 367 -19.49 -11.45 -26.21
C ASP A 367 -20.77 -11.96 -25.52
N ARG A 368 -20.98 -11.60 -24.26
CA ARG A 368 -22.08 -12.11 -23.42
C ARG A 368 -22.46 -11.14 -22.32
N PRO A 369 -23.71 -11.18 -21.81
CA PRO A 369 -24.07 -10.38 -20.65
C PRO A 369 -23.17 -10.70 -19.45
N CYS A 370 -22.55 -9.67 -18.88
CA CYS A 370 -21.64 -9.77 -17.73
C CYS A 370 -21.60 -8.44 -16.98
N MET A 371 -20.92 -8.43 -15.84
CA MET A 371 -20.41 -7.19 -15.26
C MET A 371 -19.01 -6.93 -15.82
N VAL A 372 -18.72 -5.70 -16.18
CA VAL A 372 -17.38 -5.21 -16.55
C VAL A 372 -16.86 -4.36 -15.41
N TYR A 373 -15.58 -4.53 -15.09
CA TYR A 373 -14.84 -3.72 -14.12
C TYR A 373 -13.63 -3.14 -14.82
N LEU A 374 -13.49 -1.82 -14.73
CA LEU A 374 -12.38 -1.05 -15.26
C LEU A 374 -11.75 -0.33 -14.10
N THR A 375 -10.45 -0.57 -13.92
CA THR A 375 -9.72 -0.06 -12.75
C THR A 375 -8.47 0.64 -13.22
N VAL A 376 -8.18 1.80 -12.66
CA VAL A 376 -6.95 2.54 -12.96
C VAL A 376 -6.22 2.74 -11.65
N GLU A 377 -4.99 2.28 -11.58
CA GLU A 377 -4.06 2.66 -10.51
C GLU A 377 -3.11 3.71 -11.08
N CYS A 378 -3.00 4.87 -10.44
CA CYS A 378 -2.00 5.87 -10.81
C CYS A 378 -0.71 5.63 -10.00
N ALA A 379 0.39 5.34 -10.67
CA ALA A 379 1.66 4.98 -10.03
C ALA A 379 2.41 6.18 -9.39
N GLN A 380 1.69 7.25 -9.03
CA GLN A 380 2.32 8.52 -8.70
C GLN A 380 1.68 9.19 -7.47
N SER A 381 2.54 9.52 -6.53
CA SER A 381 2.34 10.57 -5.54
C SER A 381 3.61 11.41 -5.64
N ARG A 382 3.59 12.47 -6.45
CA ARG A 382 4.77 13.32 -6.62
C ARG A 382 4.70 14.44 -5.60
N PHE A 383 5.77 14.60 -4.82
CA PHE A 383 5.99 15.87 -4.16
C PHE A 383 6.82 16.72 -5.10
N THR A 384 6.42 17.96 -5.28
CA THR A 384 7.26 18.96 -5.92
C THR A 384 8.45 19.24 -5.00
N ASP A 385 9.61 19.59 -5.56
CA ASP A 385 10.84 19.85 -4.80
C ASP A 385 10.70 21.03 -3.79
N ASP A 386 9.59 21.77 -3.86
CA ASP A 386 9.31 22.97 -3.09
C ASP A 386 8.18 22.74 -2.06
N VAL A 387 8.60 22.51 -0.82
CA VAL A 387 7.86 22.84 0.41
C VAL A 387 6.68 21.91 0.75
N TRP A 388 6.40 21.82 2.04
CA TRP A 388 5.38 21.06 2.78
C TRP A 388 3.92 21.14 2.30
N GLU A 389 3.65 21.68 1.11
CA GLU A 389 2.32 21.94 0.59
C GLU A 389 2.04 21.08 -0.66
N ALA A 390 1.07 20.18 -0.52
CA ALA A 390 0.49 19.30 -1.54
C ALA A 390 1.40 18.18 -2.09
N VAL A 391 1.03 16.95 -1.72
CA VAL A 391 1.17 15.84 -2.67
C VAL A 391 0.29 16.23 -3.85
N GLU A 392 0.87 16.52 -5.00
CA GLU A 392 0.08 16.57 -6.24
C GLU A 392 -0.20 15.12 -6.59
N GLU A 393 -1.41 14.68 -6.26
CA GLU A 393 -1.93 13.40 -6.70
C GLU A 393 -2.43 13.56 -8.14
N PRO A 394 -2.07 12.66 -9.05
CA PRO A 394 -2.71 12.60 -10.34
C PRO A 394 -4.21 12.36 -10.17
N ASP A 395 -5.02 13.09 -10.91
CA ASP A 395 -6.48 13.03 -10.86
C ASP A 395 -6.97 12.54 -12.23
N LEU A 396 -7.02 11.21 -12.39
CA LEU A 396 -7.45 10.61 -13.65
C LEU A 396 -8.96 10.41 -13.66
N TYR A 397 -9.53 10.75 -14.80
CA TYR A 397 -10.95 10.68 -15.08
C TYR A 397 -11.25 9.64 -16.15
N MET A 398 -12.19 8.75 -15.87
CA MET A 398 -12.57 7.66 -16.76
C MET A 398 -13.98 7.88 -17.34
N THR A 399 -14.12 7.76 -18.67
CA THR A 399 -15.43 7.78 -19.35
C THR A 399 -15.61 6.56 -20.23
N LEU A 400 -16.69 5.81 -19.98
CA LEU A 400 -17.13 4.68 -20.79
C LEU A 400 -18.16 5.13 -21.82
N TYR A 401 -17.96 4.72 -23.07
CA TYR A 401 -18.84 4.99 -24.20
C TYR A 401 -19.39 3.71 -24.82
N ALA A 402 -20.52 3.86 -25.53
CA ALA A 402 -21.12 2.82 -26.37
C ALA A 402 -20.28 2.52 -27.62
N ASP A 403 -20.78 1.66 -28.50
CA ASP A 403 -20.10 1.19 -29.72
C ASP A 403 -19.91 2.30 -30.78
N ASP A 404 -20.61 3.42 -30.65
CA ASP A 404 -20.44 4.61 -31.47
C ASP A 404 -19.22 5.46 -31.06
N GLY A 405 -18.64 5.22 -29.88
CA GLY A 405 -17.53 6.01 -29.32
C GLY A 405 -17.92 7.43 -28.89
N GLU A 406 -19.21 7.77 -28.88
CA GLU A 406 -19.73 9.11 -28.57
C GLU A 406 -20.75 9.09 -27.43
N THR A 407 -21.61 8.07 -27.36
CA THR A 407 -22.65 7.96 -26.33
C THR A 407 -22.04 7.53 -25.00
N VAL A 408 -22.00 8.45 -24.03
CA VAL A 408 -21.54 8.17 -22.67
C VAL A 408 -22.48 7.20 -21.96
N LEU A 409 -21.93 6.12 -21.41
CA LEU A 409 -22.63 5.10 -20.65
C LEU A 409 -22.40 5.21 -19.14
N ALA A 410 -21.17 5.55 -18.74
CA ALA A 410 -20.78 5.71 -17.34
C ALA A 410 -19.49 6.54 -17.25
N GLN A 411 -19.27 7.16 -16.09
CA GLN A 411 -18.09 7.95 -15.79
C GLN A 411 -17.66 7.64 -14.36
N SER A 412 -16.36 7.71 -14.08
CA SER A 412 -15.83 7.52 -12.74
C SER A 412 -14.61 8.38 -12.52
N ASP A 413 -14.47 8.78 -11.26
CA ASP A 413 -13.55 9.76 -10.76
C ASP A 413 -13.46 9.59 -9.23
N ASP A 414 -12.32 9.91 -8.63
CA ASP A 414 -12.10 9.97 -7.18
C ASP A 414 -12.66 8.78 -6.36
N HIS A 415 -12.65 7.57 -6.92
CA HIS A 415 -13.27 6.41 -6.24
C HIS A 415 -12.38 5.88 -5.12
N TRP A 416 -11.08 5.77 -5.41
CA TRP A 416 -10.04 5.48 -4.41
C TRP A 416 -9.14 6.69 -4.26
N PHE A 417 -9.67 7.69 -3.55
CA PHE A 417 -9.07 9.02 -3.41
C PHE A 417 -9.03 9.78 -4.74
N SER A 418 -8.03 9.52 -5.57
CA SER A 418 -7.82 10.18 -6.87
C SER A 418 -7.90 9.20 -8.06
N ASP A 419 -8.02 7.90 -7.77
CA ASP A 419 -8.02 6.84 -8.79
C ASP A 419 -9.45 6.45 -9.20
N PRO A 420 -9.76 6.42 -10.52
CA PRO A 420 -11.10 6.09 -10.99
C PRO A 420 -11.35 4.58 -11.03
N TYR A 421 -12.56 4.17 -10.61
CA TYR A 421 -13.02 2.77 -10.63
C TYR A 421 -14.44 2.67 -11.16
N LEU A 422 -14.63 1.98 -12.29
CA LEU A 422 -15.91 1.89 -12.97
C LEU A 422 -16.36 0.43 -13.08
N TYR A 423 -17.58 0.15 -12.63
CA TYR A 423 -18.28 -1.09 -12.91
C TYR A 423 -19.52 -0.83 -13.76
N PHE A 424 -19.74 -1.66 -14.78
CA PHE A 424 -20.84 -1.48 -15.73
C PHE A 424 -21.48 -2.80 -16.13
N ARG A 425 -22.82 -2.86 -16.05
CA ARG A 425 -23.58 -4.05 -16.40
C ARG A 425 -23.87 -4.09 -17.90
N VAL A 426 -23.15 -4.94 -18.62
CA VAL A 426 -23.38 -5.20 -20.04
C VAL A 426 -24.56 -6.15 -20.20
N ARG A 427 -25.64 -5.68 -20.83
CA ARG A 427 -26.87 -6.47 -21.06
C ARG A 427 -26.89 -7.19 -22.41
N ARG A 428 -26.08 -6.74 -23.37
CA ARG A 428 -26.01 -7.28 -24.73
C ARG A 428 -24.56 -7.28 -25.19
N PRO A 429 -24.15 -8.28 -26.00
CA PRO A 429 -22.83 -8.27 -26.60
C PRO A 429 -22.60 -7.00 -27.42
N GLY A 430 -21.36 -6.51 -27.43
CA GLY A 430 -21.02 -5.28 -28.11
C GLY A 430 -19.56 -4.89 -27.90
N ARG A 431 -19.15 -3.91 -28.70
CA ARG A 431 -17.89 -3.20 -28.54
C ARG A 431 -18.11 -1.95 -27.71
N PHE A 432 -17.15 -1.62 -26.86
CA PHE A 432 -17.18 -0.44 -26.02
C PHE A 432 -15.89 0.36 -26.20
N TYR A 433 -15.97 1.64 -25.87
CA TYR A 433 -14.81 2.53 -25.84
C TYR A 433 -14.63 3.10 -24.44
N LEU A 434 -13.39 3.22 -24.01
CA LEU A 434 -13.01 3.85 -22.77
C LEU A 434 -12.10 5.02 -23.08
N LYS A 435 -12.29 6.13 -22.38
CA LYS A 435 -11.37 7.26 -22.38
C LYS A 435 -10.82 7.43 -20.97
N LEU A 436 -9.52 7.62 -20.89
CA LEU A 436 -8.81 8.08 -19.71
C LEU A 436 -8.22 9.47 -20.00
N ALA A 437 -8.30 10.38 -19.03
CA ALA A 437 -7.79 11.74 -19.17
C ALA A 437 -7.46 12.32 -17.81
N ASP A 438 -6.58 13.32 -17.76
CA ASP A 438 -6.40 14.17 -16.58
C ASP A 438 -7.64 15.06 -16.37
N LYS A 439 -8.24 15.00 -15.18
CA LYS A 439 -9.41 15.79 -14.79
C LYS A 439 -9.07 17.25 -14.57
N SER A 440 -7.91 17.51 -13.97
CA SER A 440 -7.53 18.86 -13.56
C SER A 440 -7.37 19.81 -14.76
N GLY A 441 -7.04 19.23 -15.93
CA GLY A 441 -6.77 19.97 -17.16
C GLY A 441 -5.60 20.95 -17.02
N ASN A 442 -4.85 20.87 -15.92
CA ASN A 442 -3.76 21.78 -15.56
C ASN A 442 -2.51 21.04 -15.11
N ASN A 443 -2.48 19.69 -15.13
CA ASN A 443 -1.26 18.97 -14.79
C ASN A 443 -0.14 19.34 -15.77
N VAL A 444 0.99 19.72 -15.18
CA VAL A 444 2.23 20.09 -15.86
C VAL A 444 3.16 18.87 -15.98
N PHE A 445 2.70 17.71 -15.53
CA PHE A 445 3.48 16.48 -15.38
C PHE A 445 2.78 15.29 -16.02
N ASP A 446 3.57 14.31 -16.45
CA ASP A 446 3.08 13.06 -17.02
C ASP A 446 2.57 12.12 -15.92
N VAL A 447 1.40 11.51 -16.13
CA VAL A 447 0.72 10.62 -15.17
C VAL A 447 0.80 9.18 -15.63
N ASP A 448 1.67 8.37 -15.01
CA ASP A 448 1.73 6.93 -15.23
C ASP A 448 0.52 6.24 -14.63
N TYR A 449 -0.08 5.32 -15.38
CA TYR A 449 -1.20 4.53 -14.91
C TYR A 449 -1.16 3.08 -15.37
N LEU A 450 -1.92 2.27 -14.65
CA LEU A 450 -2.17 0.86 -14.93
C LEU A 450 -3.68 0.63 -15.04
N LEU A 451 -4.17 0.51 -16.27
CA LEU A 451 -5.57 0.20 -16.57
C LEU A 451 -5.76 -1.31 -16.57
N CYS A 452 -6.68 -1.83 -15.76
CA CYS A 452 -7.08 -3.23 -15.78
C CYS A 452 -8.54 -3.39 -16.23
N LEU A 453 -8.80 -4.45 -17.01
CA LEU A 453 -10.15 -4.86 -17.38
C LEU A 453 -10.42 -6.27 -16.85
N SER A 454 -11.54 -6.44 -16.14
CA SER A 454 -12.04 -7.77 -15.76
C SER A 454 -13.55 -7.89 -15.93
N THR A 455 -14.04 -9.10 -16.16
CA THR A 455 -15.48 -9.40 -16.23
C THR A 455 -15.90 -10.47 -15.24
N THR A 456 -17.13 -10.36 -14.70
CA THR A 456 -17.74 -11.43 -13.89
C THR A 456 -19.10 -11.87 -14.46
N GLY A 457 -19.32 -13.18 -14.45
CA GLY A 457 -20.59 -13.83 -14.84
C GLY A 457 -20.76 -14.10 -16.34
N GLY A 458 -21.02 -15.38 -16.69
CA GLY A 458 -21.46 -15.80 -18.04
C GLY A 458 -20.85 -17.09 -18.62
N GLY A 459 -20.49 -18.10 -17.80
CA GLY A 459 -20.23 -19.48 -18.24
C GLY A 459 -21.22 -20.48 -17.62
N PRO A 460 -21.37 -21.71 -18.14
CA PRO A 460 -22.45 -22.64 -17.76
C PRO A 460 -22.18 -23.32 -16.41
N SER A 461 -22.25 -22.57 -15.31
CA SER A 461 -22.40 -23.11 -13.96
C SER A 461 -22.86 -21.99 -13.03
N GLY A 462 -24.17 -21.98 -12.77
CA GLY A 462 -24.87 -20.90 -12.08
C GLY A 462 -24.45 -20.74 -10.62
N VAL A 463 -23.74 -19.66 -10.34
CA VAL A 463 -23.86 -18.97 -9.05
C VAL A 463 -24.76 -17.75 -9.31
N PRO A 464 -25.94 -17.65 -8.68
CA PRO A 464 -26.79 -16.47 -8.80
C PRO A 464 -26.07 -15.23 -8.26
N LEU A 465 -26.15 -14.14 -9.02
CA LEU A 465 -25.75 -12.81 -8.58
C LEU A 465 -26.77 -12.33 -7.53
N GLU A 466 -26.48 -12.49 -6.24
CA GLU A 466 -27.21 -11.80 -5.18
C GLU A 466 -26.96 -10.29 -5.26
N GLU A 467 -27.97 -9.53 -4.86
CA GLU A 467 -28.10 -8.08 -4.98
C GLU A 467 -27.00 -7.33 -4.22
N TRP A 468 -26.03 -6.79 -4.95
CA TRP A 468 -25.09 -5.80 -4.41
C TRP A 468 -25.70 -4.41 -4.55
N GLN A 469 -26.08 -3.83 -3.40
CA GLN A 469 -26.66 -2.50 -3.30
C GLN A 469 -25.62 -1.42 -3.61
N HIS A 470 -26.07 -0.40 -4.35
CA HIS A 470 -25.40 0.88 -4.49
C HIS A 470 -25.05 1.45 -3.11
N TYR A 471 -23.77 1.74 -2.88
CA TYR A 471 -23.39 2.80 -1.96
C TYR A 471 -23.13 4.02 -2.84
N ASP A 472 -24.02 5.00 -2.72
CA ASP A 472 -23.90 6.34 -3.30
C ASP A 472 -22.80 7.14 -2.59
#